data_AF-A0A7K4S2B7-F1
#
_entry.id   AF-A0A7K4S2B7-F1
#
_cell.length_a   1.000
_cell.length_b   1.000
_cell.length_c   1.000
_cell.angle_alpha   90.00
_cell.angle_beta   90.00
_cell.angle_gamma   90.00
#
_symmetry.space_group_name_H-M   'P 1'
#
loop_
_entity.id
_entity.type
_entity.pdbx_description
1 polymer ?
#
loop_
_entity_poly.entity_id
_entity_poly.type
_entity_poly.pdbx_seq_one_letter_code
_entity_poly.pdbx_strand_id
1 'polypeptide(L)'
;MEDTKADFTMTFRQLSEITQDQLKELRIPEEFWALQDLGKHKLFSEWVSMYLLRLSRNKGDSDTKRRTRMTTVNPRYILRNWMAESAVQKAKLNDFSEVRLLQQILHHPFQRQQAAEKAGYSLRPPPWARDLKVSCSS
;
A
#
# COMPACT_ATOMS: atom_id res chain seq x y z
N MET A 1 9.47 10.19 -2.62
CA MET A 1 9.10 9.22 -1.56
C MET A 1 9.88 9.49 -0.29
N GLU A 2 11.20 9.66 -0.37
CA GLU A 2 12.05 9.96 0.79
C GLU A 2 11.61 11.23 1.55
N ASP A 3 11.40 12.34 0.85
CA ASP A 3 11.01 13.62 1.45
C ASP A 3 9.63 13.57 2.10
N THR A 4 8.66 12.94 1.44
CA THR A 4 7.27 12.88 1.90
C THR A 4 7.00 11.74 2.86
N LYS A 5 7.98 10.85 3.07
CA LYS A 5 7.84 9.58 3.82
C LYS A 5 6.61 8.76 3.36
N ALA A 6 6.29 8.84 2.06
CA ALA A 6 5.20 8.10 1.48
C ALA A 6 5.44 6.59 1.60
N ASP A 7 4.39 5.84 1.92
CA ASP A 7 4.49 4.40 2.12
C ASP A 7 4.83 3.66 0.84
N PHE A 8 5.99 3.01 0.79
CA PHE A 8 6.48 2.36 -0.41
C PHE A 8 5.47 1.35 -1.02
N THR A 9 5.01 0.40 -0.20
CA THR A 9 4.13 -0.69 -0.69
C THR A 9 2.80 -0.14 -1.16
N MET A 10 2.16 0.70 -0.35
CA MET A 10 0.86 1.26 -0.67
C MET A 10 0.92 2.29 -1.79
N THR A 11 2.02 3.04 -1.96
CA THR A 11 2.16 3.93 -3.11
C THR A 11 2.14 3.15 -4.42
N PHE A 12 2.92 2.07 -4.56
CA PHE A 12 2.89 1.26 -5.79
C PHE A 12 1.56 0.52 -5.96
N ARG A 13 0.97 0.03 -4.86
CA ARG A 13 -0.34 -0.60 -4.91
C ARG A 13 -1.42 0.37 -5.39
N GLN A 14 -1.48 1.57 -4.83
CA GLN A 14 -2.46 2.61 -5.20
C GLN A 14 -2.19 3.15 -6.60
N LEU A 15 -0.92 3.26 -7.03
CA LEU A 15 -0.57 3.61 -8.41
C LEU A 15 -1.08 2.56 -9.41
N SER A 16 -1.20 1.30 -8.99
CA SER A 16 -1.81 0.23 -9.79
C SER A 16 -3.32 0.41 -9.93
N GLU A 17 -3.97 1.00 -8.93
CA GLU A 17 -5.44 1.09 -8.83
C GLU A 17 -6.00 2.40 -9.40
N ILE A 18 -5.29 3.53 -9.26
CA ILE A 18 -5.69 4.85 -9.79
C ILE A 18 -5.75 4.86 -11.33
N THR A 19 -6.68 5.61 -11.93
CA THR A 19 -6.78 5.74 -13.40
C THR A 19 -5.81 6.78 -13.97
N GLN A 20 -5.55 6.71 -15.27
CA GLN A 20 -4.75 7.73 -15.97
C GLN A 20 -5.41 9.11 -15.91
N ASP A 21 -6.73 9.19 -16.04
CA ASP A 21 -7.47 10.46 -15.95
C ASP A 21 -7.39 11.08 -14.56
N GLN A 22 -7.55 10.27 -13.50
CA GLN A 22 -7.37 10.73 -12.12
C GLN A 22 -5.96 11.28 -11.88
N LEU A 23 -4.93 10.58 -12.38
CA LEU A 23 -3.55 11.06 -12.30
C LEU A 23 -3.34 12.36 -13.08
N LYS A 24 -3.84 12.43 -14.32
CA LYS A 24 -3.69 13.60 -15.20
C LYS A 24 -4.27 14.86 -14.58
N GLU A 25 -5.41 14.73 -13.93
CA GLU A 25 -6.09 15.83 -13.25
C GLU A 25 -5.60 16.04 -11.80
N LEU A 26 -4.60 15.27 -11.36
CA LEU A 26 -4.08 15.26 -10.00
C LEU A 26 -5.17 15.05 -8.93
N ARG A 27 -6.29 14.41 -9.30
CA ARG A 27 -7.40 14.07 -8.41
C ARG A 27 -7.14 12.71 -7.77
N ILE A 28 -6.37 12.72 -6.68
CA ILE A 28 -6.05 11.52 -5.90
C ILE A 28 -7.15 11.25 -4.86
N PRO A 29 -7.92 10.14 -4.97
CA PRO A 29 -8.93 9.75 -3.98
C PRO A 29 -8.38 9.66 -2.55
N GLU A 30 -9.24 9.89 -1.56
CA GLU A 30 -8.86 9.88 -0.13
C GLU A 30 -8.35 8.52 0.34
N GLU A 31 -8.93 7.44 -0.18
CA GLU A 31 -8.50 6.07 0.10
C GLU A 31 -7.08 5.78 -0.42
N PHE A 32 -6.55 6.59 -1.35
CA PHE A 32 -5.19 6.48 -1.86
C PHE A 32 -4.20 7.33 -1.05
N TRP A 33 -4.26 7.14 0.27
CA TRP A 33 -3.50 7.92 1.25
C TRP A 33 -1.98 7.96 1.02
N ALA A 34 -1.37 6.91 0.47
CA ALA A 34 0.07 6.85 0.22
C ALA A 34 0.44 7.62 -1.04
N LEU A 35 -0.42 7.61 -2.06
CA LEU A 35 -0.29 8.50 -3.21
C LEU A 35 -0.57 9.95 -2.83
N GLN A 36 -1.51 10.23 -1.92
CA GLN A 36 -1.71 11.59 -1.41
C GLN A 36 -0.48 12.12 -0.69
N ASP A 37 0.19 11.28 0.13
CA ASP A 37 1.46 11.66 0.74
C ASP A 37 2.54 11.91 -0.29
N LEU A 38 2.68 11.05 -1.30
CA LEU A 38 3.61 11.30 -2.40
C LEU A 38 3.26 12.59 -3.15
N GLY A 39 1.97 12.88 -3.31
CA GLY A 39 1.41 14.05 -3.98
C GLY A 39 1.79 15.39 -3.37
N LYS A 40 2.18 15.41 -2.07
CA LYS A 40 2.66 16.60 -1.38
C LYS A 40 4.05 17.06 -1.87
N HIS A 41 4.77 16.21 -2.60
CA HIS A 41 6.09 16.56 -3.12
C HIS A 41 5.99 17.60 -4.25
N LYS A 42 6.84 18.63 -4.22
CA LYS A 42 6.83 19.72 -5.21
C LYS A 42 7.01 19.26 -6.67
N LEU A 43 7.73 18.15 -6.89
CA LEU A 43 7.97 17.56 -8.22
C LEU A 43 6.92 16.50 -8.60
N PHE A 44 5.85 16.32 -7.84
CA PHE A 44 4.88 15.26 -8.11
C PHE A 44 4.18 15.44 -9.45
N SER A 45 3.73 16.65 -9.79
CA SER A 45 3.07 16.96 -11.06
C SER A 45 3.96 16.69 -12.28
N GLU A 46 5.25 17.04 -12.17
CA GLU A 46 6.26 16.76 -13.20
C GLU A 46 6.46 15.24 -13.35
N TRP A 47 6.60 14.53 -12.22
CA TRP A 47 6.72 13.07 -12.23
C TRP A 47 5.49 12.39 -12.85
N VAL A 48 4.27 12.83 -12.53
CA VAL A 48 3.03 12.32 -13.13
C VAL A 48 3.05 12.54 -14.65
N SER A 49 3.48 13.72 -15.10
CA SER A 49 3.57 14.02 -16.54
C SER A 49 4.55 13.07 -17.25
N MET A 50 5.72 12.84 -16.67
CA MET A 50 6.70 11.87 -17.20
C MET A 50 6.16 10.44 -17.19
N TYR A 51 5.45 10.05 -16.13
CA TYR A 51 4.87 8.72 -15.99
C TYR A 51 3.78 8.47 -17.04
N LEU A 52 2.84 9.42 -17.23
CA LEU A 52 1.80 9.32 -18.26
C LEU A 52 2.39 9.31 -19.67
N LEU A 53 3.42 10.11 -19.94
CA LEU A 53 4.15 10.08 -21.22
C LEU A 53 4.82 8.73 -21.45
N ARG A 54 5.35 8.08 -20.41
CA ARG A 54 5.91 6.73 -20.51
C ARG A 54 4.82 5.69 -20.76
N LEU A 55 3.65 5.82 -20.13
CA LEU A 55 2.52 4.91 -20.32
C LEU A 55 1.94 4.99 -21.74
N SER A 56 1.84 6.18 -22.34
CA SER A 56 1.27 6.35 -23.68
C SER A 56 2.06 5.61 -24.79
N ARG A 57 3.33 5.29 -24.53
CA ARG A 57 4.16 4.45 -25.42
C ARG A 57 3.70 2.99 -25.46
N ASN A 58 2.95 2.51 -24.46
CA ASN A 58 2.39 1.17 -24.43
C ASN A 58 1.06 1.15 -25.20
N LYS A 59 1.12 1.03 -26.53
CA LYS A 59 -0.08 1.00 -27.38
C LYS A 59 -1.08 -0.08 -26.92
N GLY A 60 -2.34 0.31 -26.72
CA GLY A 60 -3.43 -0.61 -26.34
C GLY A 60 -3.45 -1.03 -24.86
N ASP A 61 -2.68 -0.37 -24.01
CA ASP A 61 -2.62 -0.58 -22.56
C ASP A 61 -3.68 0.26 -21.83
N SER A 62 -4.90 -0.26 -21.77
CA SER A 62 -5.99 0.38 -21.01
C SER A 62 -5.73 0.33 -19.50
N ASP A 63 -6.40 1.20 -18.74
CA ASP A 63 -6.29 1.19 -17.28
C ASP A 63 -6.64 -0.17 -16.66
N THR A 64 -7.63 -0.89 -17.21
CA THR A 64 -7.94 -2.24 -16.75
C THR A 64 -6.77 -3.21 -16.96
N LYS A 65 -6.13 -3.20 -18.13
CA LYS A 65 -4.99 -4.08 -18.42
C LYS A 65 -3.78 -3.73 -17.54
N ARG A 66 -3.48 -2.44 -17.42
CA ARG A 66 -2.40 -1.94 -16.55
C ARG A 66 -2.65 -2.32 -15.09
N ARG A 67 -3.86 -2.07 -14.58
CA ARG A 67 -4.27 -2.44 -13.22
C ARG A 67 -4.06 -3.92 -12.98
N THR A 68 -4.57 -4.80 -13.85
CA THR A 68 -4.40 -6.26 -13.70
C THR A 68 -2.93 -6.66 -13.63
N ARG A 69 -2.05 -6.13 -14.50
CA ARG A 69 -0.62 -6.48 -14.45
C ARG A 69 0.09 -5.95 -13.22
N MET A 70 -0.28 -4.75 -12.77
CA MET A 70 0.41 -4.12 -11.64
C MET A 70 -0.08 -4.69 -10.30
N THR A 71 -1.37 -5.03 -10.16
CA THR A 71 -1.91 -5.59 -8.91
C THR A 71 -1.44 -7.02 -8.65
N THR A 72 -0.98 -7.76 -9.65
CA THR A 72 -0.39 -9.10 -9.48
C THR A 72 1.05 -9.08 -8.98
N VAL A 73 1.75 -7.95 -9.10
CA VAL A 73 3.16 -7.81 -8.67
C VAL A 73 3.33 -6.84 -7.50
N ASN A 74 2.37 -5.93 -7.30
CA ASN A 74 2.38 -4.98 -6.18
C ASN A 74 1.47 -5.51 -5.06
N PRO A 75 2.04 -6.02 -3.96
CA PRO A 75 1.25 -6.59 -2.87
C PRO A 75 0.41 -5.49 -2.22
N ARG A 76 -0.78 -5.87 -1.78
CA ARG A 76 -1.65 -5.03 -0.95
C ARG A 76 -1.33 -5.18 0.54
N TYR A 77 -0.86 -6.37 0.92
CA TYR A 77 -0.52 -6.69 2.31
C TYR A 77 0.93 -7.15 2.41
N ILE A 78 1.66 -6.58 3.35
CA ILE A 78 3.00 -7.02 3.77
C ILE A 78 2.99 -7.16 5.29
N LEU A 79 3.83 -8.03 5.83
CA LEU A 79 3.96 -8.15 7.29
C LEU A 79 4.71 -6.92 7.82
N ARG A 80 3.95 -5.94 8.29
CA ARG A 80 4.50 -4.75 8.96
C ARG A 80 4.80 -5.07 10.42
N ASN A 81 5.83 -4.45 10.97
CA ASN A 81 6.23 -4.65 12.37
C ASN A 81 5.08 -4.50 13.37
N TRP A 82 4.21 -3.50 13.17
CA TRP A 82 3.06 -3.30 14.05
C TRP A 82 2.01 -4.40 13.95
N MET A 83 1.88 -5.05 12.79
CA MET A 83 0.97 -6.19 12.64
C MET A 83 1.52 -7.38 13.43
N ALA A 84 2.83 -7.63 13.31
CA ALA A 84 3.50 -8.66 14.09
C ALA A 84 3.38 -8.39 15.60
N GLU A 85 3.60 -7.15 16.05
CA GLU A 85 3.45 -6.78 17.46
C GLU A 85 2.01 -6.97 17.94
N SER A 86 1.01 -6.52 17.17
CA SER A 86 -0.41 -6.70 17.51
C SER A 86 -0.75 -8.19 17.71
N ALA A 87 -0.27 -9.05 16.80
CA ALA A 87 -0.43 -10.49 16.92
C ALA A 87 0.28 -11.09 18.15
N VAL A 88 1.50 -10.63 18.47
CA VAL A 88 2.25 -11.05 19.66
C VAL A 88 1.50 -10.66 20.94
N GLN A 89 0.97 -9.44 21.01
CA GLN A 89 0.25 -8.96 22.19
C GLN A 89 -1.03 -9.77 22.45
N LYS A 90 -1.79 -10.14 21.41
CA LYS A 90 -2.93 -11.06 21.58
C LYS A 90 -2.50 -12.47 21.97
N ALA A 91 -1.43 -12.98 21.36
CA ALA A 91 -0.92 -14.32 21.68
C ALA A 91 -0.46 -14.45 23.14
N LYS A 92 0.10 -13.38 23.74
CA LYS A 92 0.42 -13.33 25.18
C LYS A 92 -0.82 -13.49 26.08
N LEU A 93 -1.99 -13.13 25.59
CA LEU A 93 -3.29 -13.32 26.25
C LEU A 93 -3.95 -14.66 25.84
N ASN A 94 -3.17 -15.58 25.27
CA ASN A 94 -3.61 -16.88 24.75
C ASN A 94 -4.63 -16.78 23.59
N ASP A 95 -4.72 -15.61 22.92
CA ASP A 95 -5.53 -15.39 21.72
C ASP A 95 -4.66 -15.41 20.47
N PHE A 96 -4.73 -16.52 19.71
CA PHE A 96 -4.00 -16.71 18.46
C PHE A 96 -4.78 -16.32 17.20
N SER A 97 -5.96 -15.68 17.34
CA SER A 97 -6.82 -15.31 16.22
C SER A 97 -6.09 -14.42 15.20
N GLU A 98 -5.31 -13.45 15.66
CA GLU A 98 -4.62 -12.50 14.79
C GLU A 98 -3.41 -13.13 14.08
N VAL A 99 -2.70 -14.04 14.74
CA VAL A 99 -1.62 -14.83 14.10
C VAL A 99 -2.19 -15.63 12.92
N ARG A 100 -3.32 -16.33 13.13
CA ARG A 100 -3.99 -17.12 12.08
C ARG A 100 -4.49 -16.22 10.95
N LEU A 101 -5.02 -15.05 11.28
CA LEU A 101 -5.48 -14.07 10.29
C LEU A 101 -4.32 -13.56 9.43
N LEU A 102 -3.21 -13.15 10.05
CA LEU A 102 -2.03 -12.70 9.31
C LEU A 102 -1.46 -13.80 8.42
N GLN A 103 -1.38 -15.04 8.92
CA GLN A 103 -0.97 -16.17 8.12
C GLN A 103 -1.85 -16.31 6.88
N GLN A 104 -3.19 -16.36 7.02
CA GLN A 104 -4.11 -16.46 5.89
C GLN A 104 -3.93 -15.32 4.87
N ILE A 105 -3.79 -14.09 5.36
CA ILE A 105 -3.69 -12.91 4.49
C ILE A 105 -2.39 -12.94 3.66
N LEU A 106 -1.28 -13.30 4.30
CA LEU A 106 0.04 -13.30 3.67
C LEU A 106 0.25 -14.45 2.68
N HIS A 107 -0.64 -15.47 2.65
CA HIS A 107 -0.67 -16.45 1.56
C HIS A 107 -1.16 -15.85 0.24
N HIS A 108 -1.98 -14.79 0.29
CA HIS A 108 -2.54 -14.14 -0.89
C HIS A 108 -2.37 -12.61 -0.83
N PRO A 109 -1.12 -12.10 -0.73
CA PRO A 109 -0.86 -10.70 -0.38
C PRO A 109 -1.25 -9.70 -1.47
N PHE A 110 -1.44 -10.18 -2.71
CA PHE A 110 -1.83 -9.38 -3.87
C PHE A 110 -3.35 -9.22 -4.02
N GLN A 111 -4.12 -10.15 -3.45
CA GLN A 111 -5.57 -10.18 -3.57
C GLN A 111 -6.18 -9.30 -2.48
N ARG A 112 -7.24 -8.56 -2.81
CA ARG A 112 -7.98 -7.78 -1.81
C ARG A 112 -8.83 -8.73 -0.97
N GLN A 113 -8.70 -8.65 0.35
CA GLN A 113 -9.35 -9.56 1.27
C GLN A 113 -10.19 -8.79 2.29
N GLN A 114 -11.49 -9.08 2.38
CA GLN A 114 -12.40 -8.33 3.25
C GLN A 114 -11.97 -8.36 4.72
N ALA A 115 -11.47 -9.50 5.21
CA ALA A 115 -10.97 -9.63 6.58
C ALA A 115 -9.76 -8.72 6.85
N ALA A 116 -8.83 -8.61 5.89
CA ALA A 116 -7.67 -7.73 5.97
C ALA A 116 -8.05 -6.25 5.96
N GLU A 117 -9.02 -5.86 5.10
CA GLU A 117 -9.52 -4.48 5.06
C GLU A 117 -10.22 -4.09 6.37
N LYS A 118 -11.04 -4.99 6.94
CA LYS A 118 -11.69 -4.79 8.25
C LYS A 118 -10.67 -4.65 9.39
N ALA A 119 -9.58 -5.41 9.32
CA ALA A 119 -8.47 -5.31 10.28
C ALA A 119 -7.58 -4.07 10.06
N GLY A 120 -7.81 -3.29 8.99
CA GLY A 120 -7.04 -2.09 8.68
C GLY A 120 -5.63 -2.35 8.13
N TYR A 121 -5.34 -3.55 7.63
CA TYR A 121 -3.97 -3.92 7.22
C TYR A 121 -3.47 -3.22 5.94
N SER A 122 -4.35 -2.61 5.16
CA SER A 122 -3.99 -1.73 4.03
C SER A 122 -3.99 -0.24 4.40
N LEU A 123 -4.29 0.11 5.65
CA LEU A 123 -4.33 1.50 6.12
C LEU A 123 -2.95 1.94 6.62
N ARG A 124 -2.86 3.22 6.98
CA ARG A 124 -1.70 3.78 7.65
C ARG A 124 -1.39 2.97 8.92
N PRO A 125 -0.10 2.81 9.29
CA PRO A 125 0.25 2.31 10.59
C PRO A 125 -0.49 3.09 11.68
N PRO A 126 -1.01 2.40 12.71
CA PRO A 126 -1.73 3.07 13.79
C PRO A 126 -0.79 4.00 14.58
N PRO A 127 -1.30 5.03 15.27
CA PRO A 127 -0.45 6.02 15.94
C PRO A 127 0.57 5.42 16.92
N TRP A 128 0.16 4.42 17.71
CA TRP A 128 1.02 3.71 18.67
C TRP A 128 2.18 2.96 18.01
N ALA A 129 2.06 2.62 16.73
CA ALA A 129 3.10 1.89 16.02
C ALA A 129 4.34 2.74 15.71
N ARG A 130 4.24 4.08 15.80
CA ARG A 130 5.35 5.00 15.52
C ARG A 130 6.51 4.83 16.51
N ASP A 131 6.20 4.40 17.73
CA ASP A 131 7.18 4.25 18.82
C ASP A 131 7.71 2.81 18.94
N LEU A 132 7.32 1.91 18.03
CA LEU A 132 7.83 0.55 18.00
C LEU A 132 9.32 0.55 17.64
N LYS A 133 10.17 0.46 18.65
CA LYS A 133 11.59 0.13 18.49
C LYS A 133 11.70 -1.37 18.26
N VAL A 134 11.71 -1.77 17.00
CA VAL A 134 12.06 -3.15 16.64
C VAL A 134 13.58 -3.23 16.66
N SER A 135 14.14 -3.74 17.75
CA SER A 135 15.55 -4.15 17.74
C SER A 135 15.64 -5.40 16.86
N CYS A 136 16.11 -5.24 15.64
CA CYS A 136 16.73 -6.35 14.94
C CYS A 136 18.02 -6.66 15.73
N SER A 137 17.94 -7.56 16.71
CA SER A 137 19.12 -8.19 17.28
C SER A 137 19.76 -9.03 16.18
N SER A 138 20.83 -8.51 15.59
CA SER A 138 21.75 -9.23 14.70
C SER A 138 22.56 -10.28 15.46
#